data_AF-A0A967JUP4-F1
#
_entry.id   AF-A0A967JUP4-F1
#
_cell.length_a   1.000
_cell.length_b   1.000
_cell.length_c   1.000
_cell.angle_alpha   90.00
_cell.angle_beta   90.00
_cell.angle_gamma   90.00
#
_symmetry.space_group_name_H-M   'P 1'
#
loop_
_entity.id
_entity.type
_entity.pdbx_description
1 polymer ?
#
loop_
_entity_poly.entity_id
_entity_poly.type
_entity_poly.pdbx_seq_one_letter_code
_entity_poly.pdbx_strand_id
1 'polypeptide(L)'
;AVPDLAHKTEAGAVVAGIPNAAALRAAAERMAHLGDRFLVEAMVPSPVAELIVGVTRDPQFGLVLTIGAGGALVELLADVRTLLFPVS
;
A
#
# COMPACT_ATOMS: atom_id res chain seq x y z
N ALA A 1 8.23 -0.12 14.81
CA ALA A 1 7.25 -0.51 13.78
C ALA A 1 6.50 -1.72 14.33
N VAL A 2 5.17 -1.70 14.30
CA VAL A 2 4.38 -2.88 14.71
C VAL A 2 4.71 -4.00 13.71
N PRO A 3 5.24 -5.15 14.16
CA PRO A 3 5.43 -6.29 13.28
C PRO A 3 4.06 -6.70 12.72
N ASP A 4 4.02 -7.08 11.45
CA ASP A 4 2.83 -7.61 10.76
C ASP A 4 1.76 -6.62 10.26
N LEU A 5 2.08 -5.32 10.18
CA LEU A 5 1.23 -4.35 9.46
C LEU A 5 1.35 -4.43 7.92
N ALA A 6 1.80 -5.56 7.38
CA ALA A 6 1.83 -5.79 5.93
C ALA A 6 0.39 -5.87 5.39
N HIS A 7 -0.48 -6.57 6.12
CA HIS A 7 -1.90 -6.73 5.81
C HIS A 7 -2.77 -5.65 6.48
N LYS A 8 -2.47 -4.37 6.21
CA LYS A 8 -3.13 -3.23 6.88
C LYS A 8 -4.66 -3.31 6.84
N THR A 9 -5.24 -3.72 5.72
CA THR A 9 -6.69 -3.85 5.56
C THR A 9 -7.27 -4.94 6.46
N GLU A 10 -6.60 -6.09 6.56
CA GLU A 10 -7.03 -7.22 7.41
C GLU A 10 -6.94 -6.86 8.90
N ALA A 11 -5.94 -6.06 9.27
CA ALA A 11 -5.79 -5.49 10.61
C ALA A 11 -6.76 -4.33 10.89
N GLY A 12 -7.63 -3.95 9.95
CA GLY A 12 -8.54 -2.79 10.09
C GLY A 12 -7.81 -1.44 10.16
N ALA A 13 -6.55 -1.39 9.72
CA ALA A 13 -5.66 -0.25 9.82
C ALA A 13 -5.77 0.74 8.64
N VAL A 14 -6.69 0.52 7.70
CA VAL A 14 -6.99 1.41 6.57
C VAL A 14 -8.50 1.55 6.40
N VAL A 15 -8.98 2.79 6.30
CA VAL A 15 -10.37 3.12 5.97
C VAL A 15 -10.37 4.07 4.78
N ALA A 16 -10.85 3.61 3.63
CA ALA A 16 -10.97 4.41 2.42
C ALA A 16 -12.39 4.98 2.23
N GLY A 17 -12.54 5.93 1.32
CA GLY A 17 -13.85 6.46 0.93
C GLY A 17 -14.52 7.34 2.00
N ILE A 18 -13.73 8.10 2.77
CA ILE A 18 -14.23 9.00 3.82
C ILE A 18 -14.80 10.28 3.18
N PRO A 19 -16.12 10.55 3.26
CA PRO A 19 -16.73 11.67 2.53
C PRO A 19 -16.68 13.00 3.29
N ASN A 20 -16.45 12.98 4.61
CA ASN A 20 -16.53 14.17 5.46
C ASN A 20 -15.81 13.98 6.81
N ALA A 21 -15.69 15.08 7.56
CA ALA A 21 -15.03 15.11 8.87
C ALA A 21 -15.71 14.23 9.94
N ALA A 22 -17.03 14.05 9.89
CA ALA A 22 -17.74 13.18 10.84
C ALA A 22 -17.36 11.71 10.61
N ALA A 23 -17.34 11.27 9.35
CA ALA A 23 -16.90 9.93 8.97
C ALA A 23 -15.42 9.69 9.30
N LEU A 24 -14.56 10.72 9.15
CA LEU A 24 -13.15 10.66 9.55
C LEU A 24 -12.98 10.39 11.05
N ARG A 25 -13.69 11.13 11.91
CA ARG A 25 -13.63 10.94 13.36
C ARG A 25 -14.09 9.55 13.77
N ALA A 26 -15.20 9.09 13.20
CA ALA A 26 -15.69 7.74 13.46
C ALA A 26 -14.69 6.65 13.00
N ALA A 27 -13.96 6.87 11.90
CA ALA A 27 -12.90 5.96 11.46
C ALA A 27 -11.72 5.94 12.43
N ALA A 28 -11.26 7.11 12.86
CA ALA A 28 -10.18 7.23 13.85
C ALA A 28 -10.54 6.57 15.20
N GLU A 29 -11.77 6.74 15.68
CA GLU A 29 -12.25 6.09 16.92
C GLU A 29 -12.21 4.56 16.81
N ARG A 30 -12.65 4.00 15.67
CA ARG A 30 -12.56 2.54 15.44
C ARG A 30 -11.12 2.04 15.44
N MET A 31 -10.20 2.86 14.92
CA MET A 31 -8.77 2.53 14.82
C MET A 31 -7.96 2.91 16.06
N ALA A 32 -8.57 3.49 17.10
CA ALA A 32 -7.84 3.99 18.28
C ALA A 32 -7.05 2.90 19.03
N HIS A 33 -7.46 1.65 18.92
CA HIS A 33 -6.74 0.50 19.49
C HIS A 33 -5.43 0.17 18.77
N LEU A 34 -5.22 0.70 17.55
CA LEU A 34 -4.03 0.49 16.73
C LEU A 34 -2.98 1.59 16.94
N GLY A 35 -3.37 2.74 17.51
CA GLY A 35 -2.49 3.86 17.78
C GLY A 35 -3.22 5.19 17.96
N ASP A 36 -2.46 6.22 18.34
CA ASP A 36 -2.93 7.59 18.59
C ASP A 36 -2.64 8.56 17.44
N ARG A 37 -1.94 8.10 16.39
CA ARG A 37 -1.58 8.88 15.20
C ARG A 37 -2.06 8.20 13.94
N PHE A 38 -2.66 9.00 13.06
CA PHE A 38 -3.19 8.55 11.78
C PHE A 38 -2.63 9.40 10.64
N LEU A 39 -2.39 8.76 9.49
CA LEU A 39 -2.12 9.45 8.23
C LEU A 39 -3.46 9.64 7.50
N VAL A 40 -3.76 10.88 7.12
CA VAL A 40 -4.98 11.23 6.38
C VAL A 40 -4.57 11.81 5.05
N GLU A 41 -5.06 11.23 3.97
CA GLU A 41 -4.73 11.62 2.60
C GLU A 41 -6.02 11.83 1.79
N ALA A 42 -5.95 12.66 0.76
CA ALA A 42 -7.05 12.83 -0.18
C ALA A 42 -7.21 11.56 -1.03
N MET A 43 -8.44 11.07 -1.17
CA MET A 43 -8.70 9.89 -1.98
C MET A 43 -8.61 10.24 -3.48
N VAL A 44 -7.84 9.46 -4.24
CA VAL A 44 -7.79 9.56 -5.69
C VAL A 44 -9.00 8.84 -6.30
N PRO A 45 -9.89 9.53 -7.03
CA PRO A 45 -11.01 8.88 -7.70
C PRO A 45 -10.53 8.19 -8.98
N SER A 46 -10.91 6.91 -9.15
CA SER A 46 -10.74 6.12 -10.38
C SER A 46 -9.33 6.19 -11.00
N PRO A 47 -8.32 5.55 -10.38
CA PRO A 47 -6.99 5.52 -10.95
C PRO A 47 -7.00 4.85 -12.34
N VAL A 48 -6.19 5.36 -13.26
CA VAL A 48 -6.00 4.76 -14.60
C VAL A 48 -5.38 3.37 -14.48
N ALA A 49 -4.46 3.21 -13.52
CA ALA A 49 -3.86 1.94 -13.15
C ALA A 49 -3.41 2.00 -11.68
N GLU A 50 -3.40 0.84 -11.04
CA GLU A 50 -2.69 0.62 -9.78
C GLU A 50 -1.46 -0.22 -10.08
N LEU A 51 -0.33 0.09 -9.46
CA LEU A 51 0.95 -0.60 -9.68
C LEU A 51 1.61 -0.92 -8.34
N ILE A 52 2.26 -2.08 -8.26
CA ILE A 52 3.24 -2.36 -7.22
C ILE A 52 4.63 -2.04 -7.78
N VAL A 53 5.39 -1.24 -7.03
CA VAL A 53 6.77 -0.89 -7.38
C VAL A 53 7.64 -1.04 -6.13
N GLY A 54 8.69 -1.86 -6.24
CA GLY A 54 9.63 -2.10 -5.15
C GLY A 54 11.07 -2.04 -5.66
N VAL A 55 11.96 -1.45 -4.88
CA VAL A 55 13.40 -1.50 -5.15
C VAL A 55 14.07 -2.19 -3.99
N THR A 56 14.82 -3.24 -4.30
CA THR A 56 15.59 -4.01 -3.31
C THR A 56 17.05 -4.09 -3.76
N ARG A 57 17.95 -4.34 -2.81
CA ARG A 57 19.36 -4.57 -3.09
C ARG A 57 19.66 -6.06 -2.96
N ASP A 58 19.85 -6.70 -4.10
CA ASP A 58 20.33 -8.08 -4.17
C ASP A 58 21.84 -8.12 -3.92
N PRO A 59 22.35 -9.07 -3.11
CA PRO A 59 23.77 -9.18 -2.81
C PRO A 59 24.67 -9.47 -4.02
N GLN A 60 24.16 -10.13 -5.05
CA GLN A 60 24.90 -10.53 -6.24
C GLN A 60 24.74 -9.52 -7.38
N PHE A 61 23.52 -9.00 -7.57
CA PHE A 61 23.18 -8.18 -8.74
C PHE A 61 23.07 -6.68 -8.44
N GLY A 62 23.15 -6.27 -7.18
CA GLY A 62 23.01 -4.86 -6.80
C GLY A 62 21.55 -4.42 -6.75
N LEU A 63 21.21 -3.27 -7.31
CA LEU A 63 19.85 -2.75 -7.25
C LEU A 63 18.94 -3.47 -8.25
N VAL A 64 17.77 -3.88 -7.77
CA VAL A 64 16.75 -4.59 -8.55
C VAL A 64 15.40 -3.92 -8.37
N LEU A 65 14.72 -3.63 -9.49
CA LEU A 65 13.35 -3.11 -9.54
C LEU A 65 12.36 -4.26 -9.72
N THR A 66 11.32 -4.29 -8.90
CA THR A 66 10.13 -5.11 -9.10
C THR A 66 8.98 -4.19 -9.48
N ILE A 67 8.31 -4.48 -10.59
CA ILE A 67 7.12 -3.77 -11.05
C ILE A 67 6.04 -4.77 -11.48
N GLY A 68 4.78 -4.47 -11.17
CA GLY A 68 3.64 -5.26 -11.62
C GLY A 68 2.33 -4.52 -11.42
N ALA A 69 1.22 -5.17 -11.76
CA ALA A 69 -0.11 -4.68 -11.42
C ALA A 69 -0.23 -4.47 -9.89
N GLY A 70 -0.99 -3.45 -9.48
CA GLY A 70 -1.26 -3.08 -8.09
C GLY A 70 -2.69 -3.41 -7.64
N GLY A 71 -2.99 -3.13 -6.37
CA GLY A 71 -4.30 -3.32 -5.76
C GLY A 71 -4.48 -4.64 -5.02
N ALA A 72 -5.71 -4.97 -4.64
CA ALA A 72 -6.00 -6.15 -3.82
C ALA A 72 -5.94 -7.48 -4.60
N LEU A 73 -5.98 -7.45 -5.93
CA LEU A 73 -6.04 -8.64 -6.79
C LEU A 73 -4.67 -9.05 -7.36
N VAL A 74 -3.58 -8.39 -6.95
CA VAL A 74 -2.23 -8.62 -7.47
C VAL A 74 -1.76 -10.05 -7.25
N GLU A 75 -2.12 -10.65 -6.12
CA GLU A 75 -1.71 -12.03 -5.81
C GLU A 75 -2.32 -13.08 -6.76
N LEU A 76 -3.42 -12.74 -7.45
CA LEU A 76 -4.07 -13.63 -8.42
C LEU A 76 -3.52 -13.48 -9.84
N LEU A 77 -2.94 -12.33 -10.17
CA LEU A 77 -2.39 -12.04 -11.49
C LEU A 77 -0.88 -12.08 -11.37
N ALA A 78 -0.25 -13.18 -11.82
CA ALA A 78 1.20 -13.37 -11.84
C ALA A 78 1.94 -12.42 -12.84
N ASP A 79 1.50 -11.16 -12.92
CA ASP A 79 2.00 -10.12 -13.79
C ASP A 79 2.98 -9.21 -13.05
N VAL A 80 4.12 -9.80 -12.71
CA VAL A 80 5.26 -9.12 -12.08
C VAL A 80 6.48 -9.29 -12.97
N ARG A 81 7.30 -8.23 -13.06
CA ARG A 81 8.59 -8.21 -13.73
C ARG A 81 9.65 -7.70 -12.77
N THR A 82 10.81 -8.34 -12.84
CA THR A 82 12.00 -7.97 -12.08
C THR A 82 13.08 -7.54 -13.07
N LEU A 83 13.63 -6.35 -12.86
CA LEU A 83 14.55 -5.69 -13.78
C LEU A 83 15.81 -5.25 -13.02
N LEU A 84 16.99 -5.41 -13.64
CA LEU A 84 18.26 -4.98 -13.08
C LEU A 84 18.54 -3.51 -13.44
N PHE A 85 18.94 -2.70 -12.47
CA PHE A 85 19.35 -1.33 -12.76
C PHE A 85 20.68 -1.26 -13.53
N PRO A 86 20.87 -0.26 -14.42
CA PRO A 86 19.88 0.73 -14.83
C PRO A 86 18.85 0.11 -15.80
N VAL A 87 17.59 0.50 -15.64
CA VAL A 87 16.48 0.11 -16.52
C VAL A 87 16.07 1.32 -17.36
N SER A 88 15.71 1.10 -18.63
CA SER A 88 15.29 2.14 -19.57
C SER A 88 13.85 1.96 -20.01
#